data_AF-A0A2L2Z597-F1
#
_entry.id   AF-A0A2L2Z597-F1
#
_cell.length_a   1.000
_cell.length_b   1.000
_cell.length_c   1.000
_cell.angle_alpha   90.00
_cell.angle_beta   90.00
_cell.angle_gamma   90.00
#
_symmetry.space_group_name_H-M   'P 1'
#
loop_
_entity.id
_entity.type
_entity.pdbx_description
1 polymer ?
#
loop_
_entity_poly.entity_id
_entity_poly.type
_entity_poly.pdbx_seq_one_letter_code
_entity_poly.pdbx_strand_id
1 'polypeptide(L)'
;TAKMIGLDVKKKLVNLAGGDQLKPEYIRMKPQHAVPTIDDNEFYLWESRAICTYLVNIYSPDSPLYPMVPKEFALVDRLLFFVIGTLY
;
A
#
# COMPACT_ATOMS: atom_id res chain seq x y z
N THR A 1 2.39 3.04 -7.88
CA THR A 1 1.64 4.19 -7.36
C THR A 1 2.53 5.34 -6.96
N ALA A 2 3.38 5.25 -5.93
CA ALA A 2 4.25 6.37 -5.48
C ALA A 2 4.98 7.13 -6.60
N LYS A 3 5.67 6.41 -7.50
CA LYS A 3 6.33 7.02 -8.68
C LYS A 3 5.38 7.79 -9.60
N MET A 4 4.16 7.30 -9.80
CA MET A 4 3.16 7.93 -10.69
C MET A 4 2.64 9.24 -10.12
N ILE A 5 2.60 9.38 -8.79
CA ILE A 5 2.18 10.60 -8.09
C ILE A 5 3.37 11.49 -7.70
N GLY A 6 4.59 11.19 -8.17
CA GLY A 6 5.79 11.99 -7.90
C GLY A 6 6.29 11.92 -6.45
N LEU A 7 5.82 10.95 -5.66
CA LEU A 7 6.25 10.79 -4.27
C LEU A 7 7.62 10.12 -4.19
N ASP A 8 8.59 10.79 -3.58
CA ASP A 8 9.86 10.17 -3.23
C ASP A 8 9.69 9.30 -1.98
N VAL A 9 10.07 8.02 -2.10
CA VAL A 9 9.87 7.02 -1.06
C VAL A 9 11.19 6.41 -0.68
N LYS A 10 11.52 6.45 0.61
CA LYS A 10 12.68 5.74 1.15
C LYS A 10 12.41 4.25 1.15
N LYS A 11 12.94 3.54 0.15
CA LYS A 11 12.82 2.09 0.05
C LYS A 11 13.77 1.41 1.05
N LYS A 12 13.21 0.58 1.94
CA LYS A 12 13.98 -0.34 2.78
C LYS A 12 13.79 -1.75 2.24
N LEU A 13 14.89 -2.39 1.82
CA LEU A 13 14.86 -3.79 1.41
C LEU A 13 14.69 -4.67 2.65
N VAL A 14 13.79 -5.66 2.57
CA VAL A 14 13.54 -6.64 3.62
C VAL A 14 13.93 -8.01 3.08
N ASN A 15 14.95 -8.65 3.68
CA ASN A 15 15.38 -9.97 3.27
C ASN A 15 14.44 -11.04 3.84
N LEU A 16 13.51 -11.50 3.00
CA LEU A 16 12.52 -12.51 3.39
C LEU A 16 13.15 -13.87 3.72
N ALA A 17 14.18 -14.27 2.96
CA ALA A 17 14.91 -15.52 3.19
C ALA A 17 15.75 -15.46 4.47
N GLY A 18 16.24 -14.27 4.83
CA GLY A 18 16.95 -14.01 6.09
C GLY A 18 16.05 -13.75 7.29
N GLY A 19 14.72 -13.74 7.12
CA GLY A 19 13.77 -13.55 8.22
C GLY A 19 13.68 -12.12 8.75
N ASP A 20 14.08 -11.09 7.98
CA ASP A 20 14.02 -9.69 8.42
C ASP A 20 12.60 -9.25 8.84
N GLN A 21 11.57 -9.80 8.19
CA GLN A 21 10.15 -9.58 8.48
C GLN A 21 9.69 -10.19 9.83
N LEU A 22 10.50 -11.07 10.41
CA LEU A 22 10.26 -11.71 11.71
C LEU A 22 10.98 -10.98 12.84
N LYS A 23 11.83 -9.99 12.54
CA LYS A 23 12.55 -9.24 13.57
C LYS A 23 11.59 -8.32 14.34
N PRO A 24 11.77 -8.13 15.65
CA PRO A 24 10.84 -7.36 16.49
C PRO A 24 10.51 -5.97 15.94
N GLU A 25 11.48 -5.28 15.34
CA GLU A 25 11.28 -3.98 14.71
C GLU A 25 10.30 -4.00 13.54
N TYR A 26 10.25 -5.09 12.76
CA TYR A 26 9.29 -5.24 11.66
C TYR A 26 7.91 -5.66 12.18
N ILE A 27 7.89 -6.56 13.16
CA ILE A 27 6.65 -7.04 13.80
C ILE A 27 5.86 -5.89 14.44
N ARG A 28 6.56 -4.92 15.04
CA ARG A 28 5.93 -3.72 15.61
C ARG A 28 5.11 -2.93 14.58
N MET A 29 5.58 -2.90 13.33
CA MET A 29 4.85 -2.23 12.24
C MET A 29 3.74 -3.11 11.67
N LYS A 30 4.02 -4.41 11.47
CA LYS A 30 3.06 -5.37 10.92
C LYS A 30 3.15 -6.72 11.66
N PRO A 31 2.20 -7.02 12.55
CA PRO A 31 2.15 -8.29 13.27
C PRO A 31 2.02 -9.53 12.37
N GLN A 32 1.56 -9.40 11.12
CA GLN A 32 1.41 -10.51 10.17
C GLN A 32 2.68 -10.80 9.34
N HIS A 33 3.80 -10.12 9.60
CA HIS A 33 5.13 -10.46 9.08
C HIS A 33 5.27 -10.52 7.54
N ALA A 34 4.48 -9.75 6.79
CA ALA A 34 4.52 -9.77 5.33
C ALA A 34 4.83 -8.39 4.72
N VAL A 35 5.42 -8.38 3.54
CA VAL A 35 5.61 -7.18 2.73
C VAL A 35 4.48 -7.04 1.70
N PRO A 36 4.17 -5.83 1.20
CA PRO A 36 4.71 -4.53 1.61
C PRO A 36 4.06 -3.96 2.88
N THR A 37 4.80 -3.06 3.55
CA THR A 37 4.38 -2.21 4.67
C THR A 37 4.98 -0.82 4.47
N ILE A 38 4.24 0.23 4.78
CA ILE A 38 4.75 1.61 4.84
C ILE A 38 4.77 2.12 6.27
N ASP A 39 5.63 3.10 6.50
CA ASP A 39 5.66 3.97 7.67
C ASP A 39 5.49 5.40 7.15
N ASP A 40 4.34 5.99 7.44
CA ASP A 40 4.05 7.38 7.14
C ASP A 40 3.94 8.17 8.44
N ASN A 41 5.06 8.69 8.93
CA ASN A 41 5.12 9.45 10.19
C ASN A 41 4.52 8.68 11.38
N GLU A 42 5.00 7.45 11.62
CA GLU A 42 4.52 6.51 12.65
C GLU A 42 3.14 5.90 12.38
N PHE A 43 2.48 6.27 11.28
CA PHE A 43 1.33 5.55 10.77
C PHE A 43 1.79 4.35 9.93
N TYR A 44 1.66 3.15 10.50
CA TYR A 44 1.97 1.91 9.79
C TYR A 44 0.74 1.39 9.03
N LEU A 45 0.93 1.14 7.74
CA LEU A 45 -0.11 0.54 6.89
C LEU A 45 0.46 -0.62 6.09
N TRP A 46 -0.30 -1.71 6.03
CA TRP A 46 -0.01 -2.89 5.24
C TRP A 46 -1.19 -3.20 4.31
N GLU A 47 -1.00 -4.20 3.43
CA GLU A 47 -1.80 -4.49 2.24
C GLU A 47 -1.49 -3.56 1.07
N SER A 48 -0.93 -4.13 0.00
CA SER A 48 -0.43 -3.36 -1.14
C SER A 48 -1.48 -2.45 -1.78
N ARG A 49 -2.74 -2.90 -1.82
CA ARG A 49 -3.86 -2.15 -2.41
C ARG A 49 -4.35 -1.04 -1.50
N ALA A 50 -4.42 -1.28 -0.19
CA ALA A 50 -4.71 -0.24 0.80
C ALA A 50 -3.62 0.85 0.80
N ILE A 51 -2.34 0.44 0.73
CA ILE A 51 -1.22 1.38 0.56
C ILE A 51 -1.39 2.21 -0.71
N CYS A 52 -1.75 1.61 -1.84
CA CYS A 52 -1.93 2.35 -3.09
C CYS A 52 -3.01 3.42 -2.99
N THR A 53 -4.20 3.07 -2.48
CA THR A 53 -5.32 4.01 -2.36
C THR A 53 -5.03 5.10 -1.33
N TYR A 54 -4.44 4.73 -0.18
CA TYR A 54 -4.00 5.68 0.84
C TYR A 54 -3.03 6.74 0.30
N LEU A 55 -1.97 6.31 -0.42
CA LEU A 55 -0.97 7.23 -0.95
C LEU A 55 -1.57 8.22 -1.96
N VAL A 56 -2.52 7.78 -2.80
CA VAL A 56 -3.22 8.68 -3.71
C VAL A 56 -4.09 9.66 -2.93
N ASN A 57 -4.91 9.17 -1.99
CA ASN A 57 -5.82 10.02 -1.22
C ASN A 57 -5.12 11.13 -0.43
N ILE A 58 -3.96 10.85 0.18
CA ILE A 58 -3.25 11.83 1.00
C ILE A 58 -2.36 12.75 0.16
N TYR A 59 -1.60 12.20 -0.78
CA TYR A 59 -0.54 12.94 -1.49
C TYR A 59 -0.93 13.40 -2.89
N SER A 60 -2.05 12.93 -3.44
CA SER A 60 -2.52 13.30 -4.77
C SER A 60 -4.05 13.13 -4.90
N PRO A 61 -4.86 13.84 -4.08
CA PRO A 61 -6.31 13.64 -4.00
C PRO A 61 -7.04 13.91 -5.34
N ASP A 62 -6.49 14.80 -6.17
CA ASP A 62 -7.03 15.13 -7.49
C ASP A 62 -6.51 14.19 -8.61
N SER A 63 -5.78 13.14 -8.25
CA SER A 63 -5.21 12.20 -9.22
C SER A 63 -6.31 11.37 -9.88
N PRO A 64 -6.25 11.15 -11.21
CA PRO A 64 -7.16 10.23 -11.89
C PRO A 64 -6.91 8.75 -11.53
N LEU A 65 -5.85 8.45 -10.74
CA LEU A 65 -5.52 7.08 -10.33
C LEU A 65 -6.50 6.47 -9.33
N TYR A 66 -7.16 7.31 -8.53
CA TYR A 66 -8.17 6.87 -7.58
C TYR A 66 -9.27 7.94 -7.49
N PRO A 67 -10.15 8.03 -8.50
CA PRO A 67 -11.11 9.12 -8.62
C PRO A 67 -12.20 9.04 -7.55
N MET A 68 -12.60 10.18 -7.00
CA MET A 68 -13.68 10.28 -6.00
C MET A 68 -15.09 10.39 -6.61
N VAL A 69 -15.22 10.28 -7.93
CA VAL A 69 -16.51 10.20 -8.62
C VAL A 69 -17.12 8.82 -8.36
N PRO A 70 -18.35 8.70 -7.78
CA PRO A 70 -18.84 7.44 -7.24
C PRO A 70 -18.81 6.24 -8.20
N LYS A 71 -19.16 6.45 -9.48
CA LYS A 71 -19.15 5.38 -10.48
C LYS A 71 -17.75 4.95 -10.87
N GLU A 72 -16.82 5.89 -11.02
CA GLU A 72 -15.43 5.59 -11.39
C GLU A 72 -14.68 4.95 -10.22
N PHE A 73 -14.89 5.48 -9.01
CA PHE A 73 -14.43 4.90 -7.76
C PHE A 73 -14.83 3.42 -7.65
N ALA A 74 -16.12 3.11 -7.87
CA ALA A 74 -16.63 1.75 -7.80
C ALA A 74 -15.99 0.81 -8.84
N LEU A 75 -15.61 1.31 -10.01
CA LEU A 75 -14.91 0.51 -11.02
C LEU A 75 -13.48 0.16 -10.59
N VAL A 76 -12.77 1.11 -9.96
CA VAL A 76 -11.43 0.86 -9.41
C VAL A 76 -11.52 -0.12 -8.25
N ASP A 77 -12.40 0.11 -7.28
CA ASP A 77 -12.59 -0.77 -6.13
C ASP A 77 -12.98 -2.19 -6.54
N ARG A 78 -13.88 -2.34 -7.52
CA ARG A 78 -14.23 -3.66 -8.08
C ARG A 78 -12.99 -4.40 -8.57
N LEU A 79 -12.08 -3.73 -9.27
CA LEU A 79 -10.85 -4.35 -9.75
C LEU A 79 -9.89 -4.65 -8.59
N LEU A 80 -9.72 -3.74 -7.62
CA LEU A 80 -8.90 -3.99 -6.44
C LEU A 80 -9.36 -5.26 -5.70
N PHE A 81 -10.68 -5.40 -5.47
CA PHE A 81 -11.26 -6.57 -4.82
C PHE A 81 -11.20 -7.82 -5.69
N PHE A 82 -11.40 -7.72 -7.00
CA PHE A 82 -11.23 -8.85 -7.92
C PHE A 82 -9.81 -9.42 -7.88
N VAL A 83 -8.78 -8.55 -7.89
CA VAL A 83 -7.39 -9.04 -7.82
C VAL A 83 -7.09 -9.68 -6.46
N ILE A 84 -7.70 -9.21 -5.35
CA ILE A 84 -7.55 -9.85 -4.03
C ILE A 84 -8.23 -11.22 -4.01
N GLY A 85 -9.47 -11.31 -4.50
CA GLY A 85 -10.31 -12.48 -4.33
C GLY A 85 -10.15 -13.55 -5.42
N THR A 86 -9.47 -13.26 -6.53
CA THR A 86 -9.46 -14.17 -7.70
C THR A 86 -8.08 -14.41 -8.31
N LEU A 87 -7.16 -13.46 -8.23
CA LEU A 87 -5.83 -13.56 -8.87
C LEU A 87 -4.70 -13.83 -7.88
N TYR A 88 -5.02 -14.30 -6.68
CA TYR A 88 -4.08 -14.54 -5.57
C TYR A 88 -4.13 -15.99 -5.09
#